data_AF-R7EUL3-F1
#
_entry.id   AF-R7EUL3-F1
#
_cell.length_a   1.000
_cell.length_b   1.000
_cell.length_c   1.000
_cell.angle_alpha   90.00
_cell.angle_beta   90.00
_cell.angle_gamma   90.00
#
_symmetry.space_group_name_H-M   'P 1'
#
loop_
_entity.id
_entity.type
_entity.pdbx_description
1 polymer ?
#
loop_
_entity_poly.entity_id
_entity_poly.type
_entity_poly.pdbx_seq_one_letter_code
_entity_poly.pdbx_strand_id
1 'polypeptide(L)'
;MGKKILLTLTFAALTFVALMAYGNRVFCRYCGYSSSSVSSLTSGYCSRSPQGAYKGYHQPYAGGERSHYFCRYCGHKSSSISSLTSGRCSRSPLGAYKGYHEPYAGNESGSYTCIYCGHKSSSISSLTSGRCSRSPLGAYKGYHQPLE
;
A
#
# COMPACT_ATOMS: atom_id res chain seq x y z
N MET A 1 42.34 24.36 17.94
CA MET A 1 41.01 24.54 17.30
C MET A 1 40.74 23.59 16.11
N GLY A 2 41.73 23.24 15.28
CA GLY A 2 41.50 22.46 14.04
C GLY A 2 40.90 21.04 14.17
N LYS A 3 41.29 20.24 15.17
CA LYS A 3 40.80 18.85 15.30
C LYS A 3 39.31 18.73 15.61
N LYS A 4 38.75 19.68 16.39
CA LYS A 4 37.31 19.70 16.73
C LYS A 4 36.46 20.06 15.51
N ILE A 5 36.91 21.05 14.73
CA ILE A 5 36.25 21.49 13.49
C ILE A 5 36.26 20.37 12.44
N LEU A 6 37.40 19.69 12.28
CA LEU A 6 37.54 18.55 11.36
C LEU A 6 36.60 17.40 11.73
N LEU A 7 36.46 17.09 13.02
CA LEU A 7 35.55 16.03 13.51
C LEU A 7 34.07 16.38 13.28
N THR A 8 33.68 17.64 13.48
CA THR A 8 32.31 18.09 13.19
C THR A 8 31.99 18.06 11.70
N LEU A 9 32.94 18.43 10.84
CA LEU A 9 32.76 18.41 9.38
C LEU A 9 32.65 16.98 8.85
N THR A 10 33.43 16.03 9.38
CA THR A 10 33.31 14.62 8.98
C THR A 10 32.00 14.00 9.45
N PHE A 11 31.54 14.31 10.66
CA PHE A 11 30.24 13.82 11.15
C PHE A 11 29.07 14.40 10.35
N ALA A 12 29.11 15.69 10.03
CA ALA A 12 28.11 16.35 9.18
C ALA A 12 28.08 15.79 7.75
N ALA A 13 29.24 15.47 7.17
CA ALA A 13 29.31 14.82 5.86
C ALA A 13 28.75 13.40 5.88
N LEU A 14 29.05 12.61 6.94
CA LEU A 14 28.52 11.25 7.10
C LEU A 14 27.00 11.24 7.30
N THR A 15 26.45 12.16 8.10
CA THR A 15 24.99 12.27 8.28
C THR A 15 24.31 12.72 7.00
N PHE A 16 24.90 13.65 6.24
CA PHE A 16 24.37 14.09 4.95
C PHE A 16 24.39 12.95 3.91
N VAL A 17 25.48 12.19 3.82
CA VAL A 17 25.58 11.00 2.95
C VAL A 17 24.59 9.91 3.37
N ALA A 18 24.41 9.67 4.68
CA ALA A 18 23.42 8.72 5.19
C ALA A 18 21.97 9.14 4.89
N LEU A 19 21.66 10.44 4.97
CA LEU A 19 20.36 10.99 4.58
C LEU A 19 20.11 10.83 3.07
N MET A 20 21.13 11.06 2.23
CA MET A 20 21.02 10.82 0.78
C MET A 20 20.92 9.34 0.41
N ALA A 21 21.48 8.45 1.25
CA ALA A 21 21.38 7.00 1.11
C ALA A 21 20.05 6.43 1.64
N TYR A 22 19.18 7.25 2.24
CA TYR A 22 17.79 6.88 2.54
C TYR A 22 17.00 6.83 1.22
N GLY A 23 17.29 5.80 0.42
CA GLY A 23 16.66 5.58 -0.87
C GLY A 23 15.19 5.25 -0.66
N ASN A 24 14.31 6.11 -1.18
CA ASN A 24 12.88 5.86 -1.23
C ASN A 24 12.64 4.57 -2.03
N ARG A 25 12.26 3.50 -1.32
CA ARG A 25 11.87 2.24 -1.95
C ARG A 25 10.50 2.40 -2.59
N VAL A 26 10.36 1.96 -3.82
CA VAL A 26 9.06 1.89 -4.51
C VAL A 26 8.56 0.46 -4.39
N PHE A 27 7.41 0.29 -3.75
CA PHE A 27 6.79 -1.02 -3.54
C PHE A 27 5.77 -1.33 -4.63
N CYS A 28 5.61 -2.60 -4.99
CA CYS A 28 4.50 -3.08 -5.79
C CYS A 28 3.28 -3.28 -4.89
N ARG A 29 2.15 -2.65 -5.21
CA ARG A 29 0.89 -2.81 -4.46
C ARG A 29 0.33 -4.23 -4.46
N TYR A 30 0.67 -5.03 -5.47
CA TYR A 30 0.09 -6.37 -5.63
C TYR A 30 0.89 -7.48 -4.95
N CYS A 31 2.20 -7.31 -4.76
CA CYS A 31 3.06 -8.36 -4.20
C CYS A 31 4.06 -7.90 -3.15
N GLY A 32 4.17 -6.59 -2.91
CA GLY A 32 5.12 -6.02 -1.95
C GLY A 32 6.59 -6.13 -2.32
N TYR A 33 6.93 -6.65 -3.51
CA TYR A 33 8.28 -6.50 -4.07
C TYR A 33 8.64 -5.02 -4.16
N SER A 34 9.90 -4.67 -3.87
CA SER A 34 10.35 -3.29 -3.84
C SER A 34 11.58 -3.09 -4.71
N SER A 35 11.70 -1.91 -5.32
CA SER A 35 12.87 -1.50 -6.09
C SER A 35 13.31 -0.08 -5.73
N SER A 36 14.47 0.34 -6.21
CA SER A 36 15.01 1.70 -5.99
C SER A 36 14.36 2.76 -6.88
N SER A 37 13.60 2.37 -7.90
CA SER A 37 12.90 3.30 -8.78
C SER A 37 11.60 2.70 -9.31
N VAL A 38 10.70 3.57 -9.78
CA VAL A 38 9.49 3.15 -10.50
C VAL A 38 9.87 2.33 -11.72
N SER A 39 10.82 2.83 -12.54
CA SER A 39 11.23 2.17 -13.79
C SER A 39 11.75 0.75 -13.56
N SER A 40 12.60 0.56 -12.54
CA SER A 40 13.15 -0.75 -12.17
C SER A 40 12.09 -1.69 -11.58
N LEU A 41 11.04 -1.15 -10.94
CA LEU A 41 9.91 -1.94 -10.48
C LEU A 41 9.04 -2.39 -11.64
N THR A 42 8.65 -1.46 -12.52
CA THR A 42 7.66 -1.67 -13.57
C THR A 42 8.19 -2.42 -14.79
N SER A 43 9.50 -2.66 -14.88
CA SER A 43 10.10 -3.45 -15.97
C SER A 43 9.81 -4.95 -15.87
N GLY A 44 9.33 -5.44 -14.72
CA GLY A 44 9.07 -6.85 -14.46
C GLY A 44 7.59 -7.22 -14.38
N TYR A 45 7.28 -8.49 -14.66
CA TYR A 45 5.94 -9.05 -14.49
C TYR A 45 5.66 -9.41 -13.03
N CYS A 46 4.46 -9.10 -12.58
CA CYS A 46 4.02 -9.37 -11.21
C CYS A 46 3.34 -10.74 -11.10
N SER A 47 3.86 -11.60 -10.23
CA SER A 47 3.26 -12.91 -9.89
C SER A 47 1.86 -12.82 -9.27
N ARG A 48 1.46 -11.64 -8.78
CA ARG A 48 0.16 -11.38 -8.14
C ARG A 48 -0.66 -10.32 -8.88
N SER A 49 -0.40 -10.09 -10.16
CA SER A 49 -1.21 -9.18 -10.97
C SER A 49 -2.70 -9.57 -10.91
N PRO A 50 -3.63 -8.60 -10.81
CA PRO A 50 -5.07 -8.88 -10.85
C PRO A 50 -5.54 -9.46 -12.20
N GLN A 51 -4.74 -9.35 -13.25
CA GLN A 51 -4.98 -9.98 -14.56
C GLN A 51 -4.60 -11.47 -14.59
N GLY A 52 -3.98 -11.98 -13.52
CA GLY A 52 -3.44 -13.33 -13.40
C GLY A 52 -1.92 -13.32 -13.19
N ALA A 53 -1.38 -14.42 -12.67
CA ALA A 53 0.04 -14.53 -12.37
C ALA A 53 0.89 -14.26 -13.62
N TYR A 54 1.81 -13.29 -13.51
CA TYR A 54 2.70 -12.85 -14.59
C TYR A 54 1.99 -12.35 -15.86
N LYS A 55 0.69 -12.03 -15.80
CA LYS A 55 -0.08 -11.46 -16.92
C LYS A 55 -0.13 -9.94 -16.95
N GLY A 56 0.52 -9.29 -15.98
CA GLY A 56 0.66 -7.84 -15.93
C GLY A 56 1.91 -7.43 -15.15
N TYR A 57 2.31 -6.18 -15.31
CA TYR A 57 3.51 -5.63 -14.68
C TYR A 57 3.29 -5.32 -13.19
N HIS A 58 4.39 -5.13 -12.48
CA HIS A 58 4.31 -4.52 -11.16
C HIS A 58 3.69 -3.13 -11.24
N GLN A 59 2.87 -2.79 -10.24
CA GLN A 59 2.26 -1.47 -10.14
C GLN A 59 2.72 -0.78 -8.86
N PRO A 60 3.26 0.45 -8.94
CA PRO A 60 3.68 1.19 -7.77
C PRO A 60 2.55 1.36 -6.76
N TYR A 61 2.88 1.17 -5.50
CA TYR A 61 2.06 1.58 -4.37
C TYR A 61 2.20 3.10 -4.21
N ALA A 62 1.06 3.80 -4.19
CA ALA A 62 1.01 5.26 -4.17
C ALA A 62 1.13 5.85 -2.75
N GLY A 63 1.01 5.04 -1.70
CA GLY A 63 1.14 5.50 -0.32
C GLY A 63 2.59 5.55 0.16
N GLY A 64 2.82 6.23 1.28
CA GLY A 64 4.13 6.30 1.93
C GLY A 64 4.51 5.01 2.68
N GLU A 65 5.78 4.91 3.06
CA GLU A 65 6.30 3.84 3.92
C GLU A 65 5.79 4.03 5.36
N ARG A 66 5.37 2.94 6.00
CA ARG A 66 4.67 2.96 7.31
C ARG A 66 5.08 1.77 8.16
N SER A 67 4.89 1.89 9.48
CA SER A 67 5.07 0.78 10.42
C SER A 67 4.06 -0.36 10.21
N HIS A 68 2.88 -0.03 9.67
CA HIS A 68 1.82 -0.98 9.38
C HIS A 68 1.07 -0.61 8.11
N TYR A 69 0.51 -1.63 7.47
CA TYR A 69 -0.29 -1.52 6.26
C TYR A 69 -1.64 -2.22 6.48
N PHE A 70 -2.69 -1.59 5.98
CA PHE A 70 -4.05 -2.13 6.06
C PHE A 70 -4.53 -2.54 4.69
N CYS A 71 -5.24 -3.66 4.59
CA CYS A 71 -5.87 -4.04 3.34
C CYS A 71 -7.05 -3.12 3.05
N ARG A 72 -7.08 -2.45 1.89
CA ARG A 72 -8.19 -1.58 1.51
C ARG A 72 -9.54 -2.28 1.35
N TYR A 73 -9.52 -3.60 1.15
CA TYR A 73 -10.72 -4.42 0.94
C TYR A 73 -11.35 -4.95 2.24
N CYS A 74 -10.56 -5.15 3.30
CA CYS A 74 -11.07 -5.79 4.53
C CYS A 74 -10.51 -5.22 5.84
N GLY A 75 -9.56 -4.29 5.78
CA GLY A 75 -8.91 -3.72 6.96
C GLY A 75 -7.89 -4.64 7.66
N HIS A 76 -7.55 -5.81 7.09
CA HIS A 76 -6.51 -6.67 7.66
C HIS A 76 -5.17 -5.93 7.78
N LYS A 77 -4.53 -6.00 8.95
CA LYS A 77 -3.31 -5.27 9.29
C LYS A 77 -2.08 -6.17 9.15
N SER A 78 -1.00 -5.65 8.57
CA SER A 78 0.31 -6.32 8.52
C SER A 78 1.46 -5.33 8.73
N SER A 79 2.65 -5.82 9.08
CA SER A 79 3.85 -5.00 9.27
C SER A 79 4.57 -4.65 7.96
N SER A 80 4.25 -5.32 6.85
CA SER A 80 4.81 -5.01 5.53
C SER A 80 3.80 -5.27 4.41
N ILE A 81 3.99 -4.61 3.26
CA ILE A 81 3.17 -4.87 2.06
C ILE A 81 3.35 -6.30 1.55
N SER A 82 4.59 -6.85 1.63
CA SER A 82 4.87 -8.22 1.19
C SER A 82 4.09 -9.25 2.02
N SER A 83 4.13 -9.10 3.35
CA SER A 83 3.36 -9.93 4.28
C SER A 83 1.85 -9.76 4.06
N LEU A 84 1.36 -8.52 3.90
CA LEU A 84 -0.05 -8.24 3.62
C LEU A 84 -0.53 -8.97 2.37
N THR A 85 0.14 -8.73 1.24
CA THR A 85 -0.23 -9.23 -0.09
C THR A 85 0.01 -10.73 -0.27
N SER A 86 0.62 -11.42 0.71
CA SER A 86 0.84 -12.87 0.67
C SER A 86 -0.45 -13.67 0.82
N GLY A 87 -1.44 -13.12 1.54
CA GLY A 87 -2.73 -13.76 1.81
C GLY A 87 -3.81 -13.42 0.77
N ARG A 88 -4.77 -14.34 0.64
CA ARG A 88 -6.00 -14.13 -0.15
C ARG A 88 -7.02 -13.34 0.67
N CYS A 89 -7.69 -12.40 0.02
CA CYS A 89 -8.67 -11.54 0.68
C CYS A 89 -10.10 -12.06 0.48
N SER A 90 -10.83 -12.26 1.58
CA SER A 90 -12.26 -12.65 1.58
C SER A 90 -13.19 -11.61 0.96
N ARG A 91 -12.76 -10.34 0.90
CA ARG A 91 -13.52 -9.20 0.35
C ARG A 91 -12.92 -8.64 -0.94
N SER A 92 -12.09 -9.43 -1.63
CA SER A 92 -11.51 -9.03 -2.92
C SER A 92 -12.61 -8.67 -3.94
N PRO A 93 -12.41 -7.63 -4.77
CA PRO A 93 -13.35 -7.29 -5.85
C PRO A 93 -13.44 -8.38 -6.94
N LEU A 94 -12.45 -9.29 -7.02
CA LEU A 94 -12.49 -10.46 -7.91
C LEU A 94 -13.39 -11.59 -7.37
N GLY A 95 -13.97 -11.42 -6.17
CA GLY A 95 -14.73 -12.42 -5.44
C GLY A 95 -13.96 -12.96 -4.22
N ALA A 96 -14.70 -13.57 -3.29
CA ALA A 96 -14.13 -14.05 -2.03
C ALA A 96 -12.96 -15.01 -2.26
N TYR A 97 -11.80 -14.66 -1.69
CA TYR A 97 -10.53 -15.39 -1.80
C TYR A 97 -9.98 -15.57 -3.23
N LYS A 98 -10.59 -14.94 -4.24
CA LYS A 98 -10.12 -14.98 -5.64
C LYS A 98 -9.01 -13.97 -5.93
N GLY A 99 -8.82 -12.96 -5.08
CA GLY A 99 -7.70 -12.02 -5.14
C GLY A 99 -6.91 -11.95 -3.83
N TYR A 100 -5.76 -11.27 -3.89
CA TYR A 100 -4.90 -11.03 -2.74
C TYR A 100 -5.35 -9.80 -1.94
N HIS A 101 -4.86 -9.67 -0.72
CA HIS A 101 -4.92 -8.38 -0.03
C HIS A 101 -4.13 -7.33 -0.81
N GLU A 102 -4.56 -6.08 -0.69
CA GLU A 102 -3.93 -4.94 -1.34
C GLU A 102 -3.87 -3.78 -0.34
N PRO A 103 -2.72 -3.09 -0.21
CA PRO A 103 -2.55 -2.01 0.76
C PRO A 103 -3.40 -0.80 0.40
N TYR A 104 -4.02 -0.21 1.42
CA TYR A 104 -4.59 1.13 1.39
C TYR A 104 -3.48 2.16 1.30
N ALA A 105 -3.52 3.00 0.27
CA ALA A 105 -2.54 4.03 -0.06
C ALA A 105 -2.85 5.38 0.60
N GLY A 106 -4.08 5.61 1.02
CA GLY A 106 -4.46 6.84 1.71
C GLY A 106 -3.88 6.97 3.13
N ASN A 107 -4.09 8.15 3.72
CA ASN A 107 -3.59 8.46 5.06
C ASN A 107 -4.36 7.71 6.15
N GLU A 108 -3.67 7.30 7.22
CA GLU A 108 -4.39 6.83 8.42
C GLU A 108 -5.13 8.02 9.00
N SER A 109 -6.42 7.83 9.23
CA SER A 109 -7.27 8.84 9.84
C SER A 109 -8.19 8.15 10.85
N GLY A 110 -8.78 8.94 11.74
CA GLY A 110 -9.88 8.48 12.59
C GLY A 110 -11.20 8.29 11.84
N SER A 111 -11.26 8.56 10.53
CA SER A 111 -12.49 8.51 9.73
C SER A 111 -12.24 8.20 8.26
N TYR A 112 -12.64 7.02 7.83
CA TYR A 112 -12.54 6.55 6.45
C TYR A 112 -13.86 6.76 5.73
N THR A 113 -13.81 7.39 4.57
CA THR A 113 -15.00 7.71 3.75
C THR A 113 -15.10 6.75 2.57
N CYS A 114 -16.27 6.22 2.28
CA CYS A 114 -16.50 5.39 1.11
C CYS A 114 -16.47 6.25 -0.16
N ILE A 115 -15.60 5.90 -1.11
CA ILE A 115 -15.48 6.61 -2.39
C ILE A 115 -16.76 6.58 -3.25
N TYR A 116 -17.61 5.58 -3.07
CA TYR A 116 -18.81 5.41 -3.91
C TYR A 116 -20.06 6.11 -3.37
N CYS A 117 -20.18 6.27 -2.05
CA CYS A 117 -21.43 6.74 -1.42
C CYS A 117 -21.24 7.73 -0.28
N GLY A 118 -20.00 8.10 0.07
CA GLY A 118 -19.71 9.05 1.14
C GLY A 118 -19.92 8.52 2.58
N HIS A 119 -20.35 7.26 2.76
CA HIS A 119 -20.52 6.66 4.09
C HIS A 119 -19.19 6.65 4.86
N LYS A 120 -19.20 7.01 6.15
CA LYS A 120 -17.99 7.11 6.97
C LYS A 120 -17.92 6.00 8.01
N SER A 121 -16.72 5.60 8.39
CA SER A 121 -16.49 4.70 9.55
C SER A 121 -15.13 4.97 10.18
N SER A 122 -14.96 4.61 11.45
CA SER A 122 -13.71 4.85 12.20
C SER A 122 -12.55 3.93 11.81
N SER A 123 -12.82 2.86 11.06
CA SER A 123 -11.79 1.95 10.54
C SER A 123 -12.15 1.41 9.15
N ILE A 124 -11.14 1.00 8.38
CA ILE A 124 -11.34 0.33 7.09
C ILE A 124 -12.10 -1.00 7.27
N SER A 125 -11.83 -1.73 8.35
CA SER A 125 -12.53 -3.00 8.63
C SER A 125 -14.04 -2.78 8.83
N SER A 126 -14.40 -1.78 9.62
CA SER A 126 -15.80 -1.36 9.83
C SER A 126 -16.44 -0.85 8.55
N LEU A 127 -15.74 0.01 7.80
CA LEU A 127 -16.25 0.55 6.53
C LEU A 127 -16.58 -0.57 5.54
N THR A 128 -15.62 -1.48 5.35
CA THR A 128 -15.69 -2.57 4.37
C THR A 128 -16.53 -3.77 4.85
N SER A 129 -17.11 -3.71 6.05
CA SER A 129 -17.96 -4.80 6.57
C SER A 129 -19.30 -4.92 5.83
N GLY A 130 -19.83 -3.79 5.34
CA GLY A 130 -21.10 -3.70 4.64
C GLY A 130 -20.97 -3.67 3.12
N ARG A 131 -22.09 -4.00 2.44
CA ARG A 131 -22.25 -3.84 0.99
C ARG A 131 -22.69 -2.42 0.65
N CYS A 132 -22.14 -1.87 -0.42
CA CYS A 132 -22.42 -0.51 -0.85
C CYS A 132 -23.56 -0.48 -1.88
N SER A 133 -24.59 0.33 -1.62
CA SER A 133 -25.71 0.56 -2.54
C SER A 133 -25.31 1.26 -3.85
N ARG A 134 -24.16 1.97 -3.85
CA ARG A 134 -23.59 2.68 -5.01
C ARG A 134 -22.35 2.00 -5.58
N SER A 135 -22.16 0.71 -5.30
CA SER A 135 -21.00 -0.04 -5.83
C SER A 135 -20.99 -0.03 -7.36
N PRO A 136 -19.81 0.11 -8.00
CA PRO A 136 -19.69 0.03 -9.46
C PRO A 136 -20.04 -1.36 -10.04
N LEU A 137 -20.10 -2.41 -9.20
CA LEU A 137 -20.56 -3.74 -9.60
C LEU A 137 -22.10 -3.85 -9.64
N GLY A 138 -22.81 -2.77 -9.30
CA GLY A 138 -24.26 -2.72 -9.12
C GLY A 138 -24.66 -2.63 -7.64
N ALA A 139 -25.90 -2.21 -7.38
CA ALA A 139 -26.40 -1.99 -6.02
C ALA A 139 -26.19 -3.22 -5.12
N TYR A 140 -25.47 -3.02 -4.01
CA TYR A 140 -25.13 -4.05 -3.01
C TYR A 140 -24.30 -5.24 -3.54
N LYS A 141 -23.81 -5.20 -4.78
CA LYS A 141 -22.99 -6.27 -5.37
C LYS A 141 -21.50 -6.18 -4.99
N GLY A 142 -21.06 -5.07 -4.40
CA GLY A 142 -19.70 -4.89 -3.86
C GLY A 142 -19.69 -4.29 -2.45
N TYR A 143 -18.55 -4.39 -1.77
CA TYR A 143 -18.32 -3.77 -0.46
C TYR A 143 -18.07 -2.27 -0.61
N HIS A 144 -18.23 -1.52 0.48
CA HIS A 144 -17.65 -0.17 0.54
C HIS A 144 -16.14 -0.23 0.30
N GLN A 145 -15.59 0.81 -0.31
CA GLN A 145 -14.15 0.98 -0.53
C GLN A 145 -13.72 2.34 0.03
N PRO A 146 -12.63 2.41 0.79
CA PRO A 146 -12.14 3.68 1.31
C PRO A 146 -11.64 4.56 0.16
N LEU A 147 -11.83 5.87 0.31
CA LEU A 147 -11.17 6.89 -0.49
C LEU A 147 -9.68 6.89 -0.14
N GLU A 148 -8.82 6.85 -1.15
CA GLU A 148 -7.35 6.91 -1.02
C GLU A 148 -6.88 8.36 -0.93
#